data_AF-A0A7S3PDP4-F1
#
_entry.id   AF-A0A7S3PDP4-F1
#
_cell.length_a   1.000
_cell.length_b   1.000
_cell.length_c   1.000
_cell.angle_alpha   90.00
_cell.angle_beta   90.00
_cell.angle_gamma   90.00
#
_symmetry.space_group_name_H-M   'P 1'
#
loop_
_entity.id
_entity.type
_entity.pdbx_description
1 polymer ?
#
loop_
_entity_poly.entity_id
_entity_poly.type
_entity_poly.pdbx_seq_one_letter_code
_entity_poly.pdbx_strand_id
1 'polypeptide(L)'
;MQYITPIFLRAKTWAWASESRRSSGSGSGTASTDYHSDVSHFFTTSDVGDLDLELEGRYHAINDTLQVERLVSPLDRLHLEWILIRDQWIKFAACGTYLLYFCMMVFRNLAFYRFEPGPRMKDLGYELIQKIPDDAWYTDVPMYFVSSFLFLLSITTLFGNGKLVQVYPNPSSVKVPLVKPYTVNMLYRYLGMLCVGHTLRFFTYVVTNPPGSADHCMPDPFHNNTLPIHKPKDLYEVFFKRLMLKPSSNCGDLMFSGHMLQIMTPVLMINKYGETVFQYRRIFHILLVIFLSIMVLVQIKFIIAKRSHYTSDLVVGCYLTPLLWYFYCNEIHKTDRDPTLSKG
;
A
#
# COMPACT_ATOMS: atom_id res chain seq x y z
N MET A 1 12.73 24.24 17.53
CA MET A 1 11.53 24.75 16.85
C MET A 1 11.87 25.15 15.40
N GLN A 2 12.41 24.20 14.62
CA GLN A 2 12.68 24.31 13.19
C GLN A 2 12.59 22.88 12.70
N TYR A 3 11.60 22.56 11.87
CA TYR A 3 11.45 21.38 10.98
C TYR A 3 9.94 21.19 10.73
N ILE A 4 9.30 22.23 10.18
CA ILE A 4 7.98 22.10 9.56
C ILE A 4 8.08 22.72 8.17
N THR A 5 7.97 21.83 7.18
CA THR A 5 7.69 22.03 5.74
C THR A 5 8.80 22.55 4.79
N PRO A 6 8.79 22.12 3.50
CA PRO A 6 7.68 21.43 2.84
C PRO A 6 7.96 20.14 2.06
N ILE A 7 7.10 19.17 2.37
CA ILE A 7 6.65 18.02 1.57
C ILE A 7 6.19 18.41 0.13
N PHE A 8 6.03 19.70 -0.18
CA PHE A 8 5.75 20.20 -1.54
C PHE A 8 6.99 20.41 -2.43
N LEU A 9 8.21 20.43 -1.89
CA LEU A 9 9.42 20.69 -2.71
C LEU A 9 9.93 19.46 -3.49
N ARG A 10 9.53 18.23 -3.11
CA ARG A 10 9.88 17.02 -3.87
C ARG A 10 9.03 16.78 -5.12
N ALA A 11 7.94 17.54 -5.31
CA ALA A 11 7.17 17.51 -6.56
C ALA A 11 7.81 18.37 -7.67
N LYS A 12 8.59 19.41 -7.32
CA LYS A 12 9.24 20.29 -8.30
C LYS A 12 10.52 19.72 -8.92
N THR A 13 11.24 18.82 -8.24
CA THR A 13 12.49 18.24 -8.76
C THR A 13 12.28 17.24 -9.91
N TRP A 14 11.06 16.72 -10.08
CA TRP A 14 10.72 15.87 -11.23
C TRP A 14 10.32 16.66 -12.49
N ALA A 15 9.81 17.88 -12.36
CA ALA A 15 9.39 18.70 -13.50
C ALA A 15 10.56 19.43 -14.20
N TRP A 16 11.67 19.68 -13.50
CA TRP A 16 12.83 20.37 -14.09
C TRP A 16 13.81 19.42 -14.80
N ALA A 17 13.84 18.14 -14.41
CA ALA A 17 14.70 17.13 -15.04
C ALA A 17 14.17 16.61 -16.40
N SER A 18 12.92 16.91 -16.75
CA SER A 18 12.32 16.57 -18.05
C SER A 18 12.48 17.66 -19.12
N GLU A 19 12.69 18.92 -18.72
CA GLU A 19 12.82 20.04 -19.65
C GLU A 19 14.26 20.20 -20.16
N SER A 20 15.27 19.83 -19.36
CA SER A 20 16.69 19.97 -19.73
C SER A 20 17.22 18.89 -20.70
N ARG A 21 16.37 17.95 -21.15
CA ARG A 21 16.73 16.95 -22.18
C ARG A 21 16.11 17.21 -23.55
N ARG A 22 15.42 18.34 -23.73
CA ARG A 22 14.76 18.70 -25.01
C ARG A 22 15.37 19.88 -25.76
N SER A 23 16.46 20.48 -25.29
CA SER A 23 17.10 21.63 -25.94
C SER A 23 18.62 21.49 -26.09
N SER A 24 19.07 20.58 -26.96
CA SER A 24 20.40 20.59 -27.62
C SER A 24 20.50 19.36 -28.52
N GLY A 25 20.58 19.39 -29.85
CA GLY A 25 20.53 20.47 -30.82
C GLY A 25 20.24 19.85 -32.19
N SER A 26 19.31 20.44 -32.94
CA SER A 26 19.11 20.23 -34.36
C SER A 26 20.24 20.91 -35.14
N GLY A 27 20.81 20.23 -36.12
CA GLY A 27 21.83 20.77 -37.01
C GLY A 27 21.31 21.83 -37.98
N SER A 28 22.21 22.67 -38.47
CA SER A 28 22.28 23.13 -39.86
C SER A 28 23.53 24.02 -40.02
N GLY A 29 24.29 23.80 -41.09
CA GLY A 29 25.50 24.57 -41.39
C GLY A 29 26.14 24.07 -42.68
N THR A 30 25.80 24.75 -43.78
CA THR A 30 26.24 24.54 -45.16
C THR A 30 27.63 25.14 -45.47
N ALA A 31 28.29 24.52 -46.45
CA ALA A 31 29.18 25.11 -47.50
C ALA A 31 30.72 25.15 -47.34
N SER A 32 31.36 24.69 -48.45
CA SER A 32 32.67 25.08 -49.04
C SER A 32 33.96 24.63 -48.33
N THR A 33 35.10 24.28 -48.95
CA THR A 33 35.60 24.04 -50.32
C THR A 33 37.02 23.44 -50.18
N ASP A 34 37.58 22.88 -51.27
CA ASP A 34 39.02 22.70 -51.58
C ASP A 34 39.83 21.62 -50.82
N TYR A 35 40.87 20.95 -51.37
CA TYR A 35 41.39 20.59 -52.71
C TYR A 35 42.61 19.67 -52.43
N HIS A 36 43.05 18.87 -53.41
CA HIS A 36 44.35 18.14 -53.51
C HIS A 36 44.60 16.93 -52.58
N SER A 37 45.32 15.86 -52.95
CA SER A 37 45.67 15.12 -54.19
C SER A 37 46.69 14.04 -53.75
N ASP A 38 46.60 12.84 -54.32
CA ASP A 38 47.63 11.82 -54.50
C ASP A 38 48.43 11.26 -53.30
N VAL A 39 48.52 9.92 -53.20
CA VAL A 39 49.65 9.13 -53.72
C VAL A 39 49.44 7.66 -53.31
N SER A 40 49.54 6.79 -54.31
CA SER A 40 49.62 5.34 -54.25
C SER A 40 50.88 4.83 -53.54
N HIS A 41 50.75 3.78 -52.71
CA HIS A 41 51.84 2.83 -52.50
C HIS A 41 51.30 1.40 -52.29
N PHE A 42 52.10 0.48 -52.82
CA PHE A 42 51.90 -0.94 -53.11
C PHE A 42 52.26 -1.86 -51.92
N PHE A 43 51.91 -3.16 -52.06
CA PHE A 43 52.25 -4.34 -51.23
C PHE A 43 51.38 -4.55 -49.97
N THR A 44 50.94 -5.76 -49.58
CA THR A 44 51.22 -7.15 -49.99
C THR A 44 50.10 -8.04 -49.47
N THR A 45 49.93 -9.21 -50.06
CA THR A 45 49.14 -10.33 -49.57
C THR A 45 49.65 -10.85 -48.21
N SER A 46 49.02 -10.48 -47.10
CA SER A 46 49.21 -11.14 -45.79
C SER A 46 48.10 -10.90 -44.76
N ASP A 47 46.84 -10.69 -45.14
CA ASP A 47 45.75 -10.43 -44.18
C ASP A 47 44.68 -11.54 -44.18
N VAL A 48 45.11 -12.78 -43.98
CA VAL A 48 44.19 -13.91 -43.68
C VAL A 48 44.31 -14.35 -42.21
N GLY A 49 45.23 -13.77 -41.44
CA GLY A 49 45.43 -14.07 -40.01
C GLY A 49 44.72 -13.14 -39.03
N ASP A 50 44.36 -11.92 -39.43
CA ASP A 50 43.79 -10.91 -38.53
C ASP A 50 42.26 -10.86 -38.52
N LEU A 51 41.59 -11.55 -39.45
CA LEU A 51 40.12 -11.63 -39.44
C LEU A 51 39.59 -12.59 -38.35
N ASP A 52 40.36 -13.63 -38.00
CA ASP A 52 39.96 -14.62 -37.01
C ASP A 52 40.08 -14.09 -35.57
N LEU A 53 41.05 -13.20 -35.29
CA LEU A 53 41.22 -12.56 -33.98
C LEU A 53 40.19 -11.44 -33.74
N GLU A 54 39.75 -10.73 -34.78
CA GLU A 54 38.67 -9.74 -34.66
C GLU A 54 37.29 -10.42 -34.55
N LEU A 55 37.13 -11.61 -35.13
CA LEU A 55 35.96 -12.47 -34.94
C LEU A 55 35.95 -13.13 -33.56
N GLU A 56 37.08 -13.63 -33.03
CA GLU A 56 37.14 -14.17 -31.65
C GLU A 56 36.97 -13.09 -30.58
N GLY A 57 37.49 -11.87 -30.81
CA GLY A 57 37.22 -10.71 -29.97
C GLY A 57 35.74 -10.29 -29.99
N ARG A 58 35.06 -10.40 -31.14
CA ARG A 58 33.61 -10.19 -31.26
C ARG A 58 32.78 -11.33 -30.69
N TYR A 59 33.23 -12.57 -30.79
CA TYR A 59 32.57 -13.74 -30.20
C TYR A 59 32.63 -13.71 -28.67
N HIS A 60 33.72 -13.20 -28.08
CA HIS A 60 33.79 -12.95 -26.65
C HIS A 60 33.04 -11.70 -26.19
N ALA A 61 32.87 -10.68 -27.04
CA ALA A 61 32.06 -9.50 -26.73
C ALA A 61 30.54 -9.73 -26.88
N ILE A 62 30.10 -10.74 -27.64
CA ILE A 62 28.68 -11.11 -27.79
C ILE A 62 28.17 -11.95 -26.60
N ASN A 63 29.06 -12.50 -25.77
CA ASN A 63 28.68 -13.25 -24.58
C ASN A 63 28.38 -12.39 -23.34
N ASP A 64 28.68 -11.09 -23.40
CA ASP A 64 28.24 -10.14 -22.38
C ASP A 64 26.85 -9.60 -22.74
N THR A 65 25.90 -9.77 -21.82
CA THR A 65 24.53 -9.21 -21.80
C THR A 65 23.42 -9.91 -22.59
N LEU A 66 23.38 -11.24 -22.58
CA LEU A 66 22.09 -11.93 -22.70
C LEU A 66 21.29 -11.75 -21.41
N GLN A 67 20.52 -10.66 -21.33
CA GLN A 67 19.38 -10.60 -20.43
C GLN A 67 18.37 -11.64 -20.90
N VAL A 68 18.46 -12.86 -20.36
CA VAL A 68 17.47 -13.90 -20.63
C VAL A 68 16.20 -13.49 -19.88
N GLU A 69 15.31 -12.80 -20.61
CA GLU A 69 13.95 -12.54 -20.14
C GLU A 69 13.22 -13.89 -20.07
N ARG A 70 13.26 -14.53 -18.90
CA ARG A 70 12.52 -15.76 -18.69
C ARG A 70 11.07 -15.39 -18.41
N LEU A 71 10.20 -15.68 -19.37
CA LEU A 71 8.77 -15.73 -19.10
C LEU A 71 8.53 -16.82 -18.07
N VAL A 72 7.96 -16.44 -16.94
CA VAL A 72 7.65 -17.36 -15.84
C VAL A 72 6.26 -17.88 -16.13
N SER A 73 6.13 -19.20 -16.22
CA SER A 73 4.80 -19.78 -16.38
C SER A 73 3.96 -19.46 -15.12
N PRO A 74 2.62 -19.34 -15.24
CA PRO A 74 1.76 -19.17 -14.07
C PRO A 74 1.96 -20.27 -13.01
N LEU A 75 2.32 -21.49 -13.43
CA LEU A 75 2.60 -22.60 -12.52
C LEU A 75 3.89 -22.38 -11.73
N ASP A 76 4.97 -21.93 -12.38
CA ASP A 76 6.21 -21.58 -11.70
C ASP A 76 5.98 -20.44 -10.69
N ARG A 77 5.14 -19.47 -11.05
CA ARG A 77 4.76 -18.36 -10.16
C ARG A 77 4.04 -18.88 -8.92
N LEU A 78 3.05 -19.76 -9.09
CA LEU A 78 2.33 -20.37 -7.97
C LEU A 78 3.26 -21.21 -7.08
N HIS A 79 4.24 -21.92 -7.67
CA HIS A 79 5.23 -22.66 -6.92
C HIS A 79 6.10 -21.74 -6.03
N LEU A 80 6.55 -20.60 -6.57
CA LEU A 80 7.30 -19.60 -5.79
C LEU A 80 6.45 -18.96 -4.69
N GLU A 81 5.19 -18.63 -4.96
CA GLU A 81 4.27 -18.11 -3.94
C GLU A 81 4.01 -19.17 -2.85
N TRP A 82 3.90 -20.44 -3.21
CA TRP A 82 3.78 -21.55 -2.25
C TRP A 82 4.99 -21.65 -1.33
N ILE A 83 6.21 -21.54 -1.87
CA ILE A 83 7.44 -21.49 -1.06
C ILE A 83 7.37 -20.33 -0.07
N LEU A 84 6.98 -19.13 -0.51
CA LEU A 84 6.82 -17.98 0.39
C LEU A 84 5.79 -18.21 1.49
N ILE A 85 4.63 -18.79 1.16
CA ILE A 85 3.60 -19.12 2.16
C ILE A 85 4.17 -20.11 3.18
N ARG A 86 4.77 -21.21 2.71
CA ARG A 86 5.38 -22.23 3.58
C ARG A 86 6.51 -21.66 4.46
N ASP A 87 7.22 -20.66 3.98
CA ASP A 87 8.31 -20.03 4.72
C ASP A 87 7.84 -18.94 5.71
N GLN A 88 6.64 -18.40 5.51
CA GLN A 88 6.11 -17.27 6.26
C GLN A 88 4.81 -17.60 6.99
N TRP A 89 4.27 -18.82 6.92
CA TRP A 89 2.94 -19.17 7.45
C TRP A 89 2.79 -18.84 8.94
N ILE A 90 3.84 -19.03 9.74
CA ILE A 90 3.84 -18.68 11.17
C ILE A 90 3.60 -17.18 11.36
N LYS A 91 4.20 -16.35 10.51
CA LYS A 91 4.02 -14.89 10.55
C LYS A 91 2.59 -14.51 10.17
N PHE A 92 2.03 -15.15 9.15
CA PHE A 92 0.63 -14.96 8.76
C PHE A 92 -0.34 -15.40 9.86
N ALA A 93 -0.13 -16.58 10.43
CA ALA A 93 -0.93 -17.09 11.54
C ALA A 93 -0.84 -16.15 12.74
N ALA A 94 0.36 -15.72 13.13
CA ALA A 94 0.55 -14.76 14.22
C ALA A 94 -0.15 -13.42 13.95
N CYS A 95 0.01 -12.82 12.76
CA CYS A 95 -0.69 -11.58 12.41
C CYS A 95 -2.21 -11.76 12.35
N GLY A 96 -2.69 -12.86 11.79
CA GLY A 96 -4.11 -13.18 11.69
C GLY A 96 -4.75 -13.38 13.07
N THR A 97 -4.13 -14.18 13.93
CA THR A 97 -4.56 -14.35 15.32
C THR A 97 -4.50 -13.03 16.08
N TYR A 98 -3.46 -12.23 15.91
CA TYR A 98 -3.34 -10.92 16.56
C TYR A 98 -4.48 -9.97 16.14
N LEU A 99 -4.78 -9.88 14.85
CA LEU A 99 -5.85 -9.03 14.35
C LEU A 99 -7.23 -9.53 14.78
N LEU A 100 -7.53 -10.80 14.53
CA LEU A 100 -8.86 -11.34 14.75
C LEU A 100 -9.19 -11.53 16.23
N TYR A 101 -8.25 -12.06 17.01
CA TYR A 101 -8.49 -12.29 18.44
C TYR A 101 -8.19 -11.02 19.25
N PHE A 102 -6.97 -10.50 19.23
CA PHE A 102 -6.64 -9.37 20.10
C PHE A 102 -7.30 -8.06 19.63
N CYS A 103 -7.08 -7.65 18.38
CA CYS A 103 -7.53 -6.34 17.92
C CYS A 103 -9.06 -6.26 17.77
N MET A 104 -9.68 -7.27 17.16
CA MET A 104 -11.12 -7.22 16.86
C MET A 104 -12.00 -7.72 18.02
N MET A 105 -11.47 -8.52 18.94
CA MET A 105 -12.22 -9.02 20.11
C MET A 105 -11.76 -8.33 21.40
N VAL A 106 -10.56 -8.68 21.89
CA VAL A 106 -10.11 -8.32 23.25
C VAL A 106 -10.04 -6.82 23.43
N PHE A 107 -9.37 -6.11 22.51
CA PHE A 107 -9.13 -4.68 22.64
C PHE A 107 -10.44 -3.87 22.54
N ARG A 108 -11.31 -4.22 21.59
CA ARG A 108 -12.62 -3.61 21.41
C ARG A 108 -13.54 -3.88 22.60
N ASN A 109 -13.54 -5.09 23.14
CA ASN A 109 -14.29 -5.43 24.34
C ASN A 109 -13.76 -4.72 25.58
N LEU A 110 -12.44 -4.54 25.70
CA LEU A 110 -11.83 -3.82 26.81
C LEU A 110 -12.18 -2.33 26.77
N ALA A 111 -12.16 -1.73 25.58
CA ALA A 111 -12.61 -0.36 25.38
C ALA A 111 -14.08 -0.21 25.82
N PHE A 112 -14.92 -1.15 25.41
CA PHE A 112 -16.33 -1.16 25.78
C PHE A 112 -16.56 -1.42 27.28
N TYR A 113 -15.76 -2.29 27.90
CA TYR A 113 -15.77 -2.52 29.34
C TYR A 113 -15.46 -1.24 30.14
N ARG A 114 -14.54 -0.42 29.65
CA ARG A 114 -14.16 0.87 30.26
C ARG A 114 -15.06 2.04 29.85
N PHE A 115 -16.03 1.82 28.97
CA PHE A 115 -16.90 2.87 28.46
C PHE A 115 -17.88 3.36 29.54
N GLU A 116 -18.03 4.68 29.65
CA GLU A 116 -19.04 5.32 30.47
C GLU A 116 -19.97 6.16 29.59
N PRO A 117 -21.31 5.98 29.69
CA PRO A 117 -22.25 6.80 28.95
C PRO A 117 -22.11 8.27 29.34
N GLY A 118 -22.14 9.16 28.35
CA GLY A 118 -22.05 10.59 28.56
C GLY A 118 -22.68 11.36 27.39
N PRO A 119 -22.89 12.68 27.54
CA PRO A 119 -23.39 13.50 26.47
C PRO A 119 -22.38 13.54 25.31
N ARG A 120 -22.90 13.54 24.08
CA ARG A 120 -22.11 13.60 22.85
C ARG A 120 -21.32 14.90 22.81
N MET A 121 -20.06 14.81 22.39
CA MET A 121 -19.24 16.01 22.18
C MET A 121 -19.74 16.83 21.00
N LYS A 122 -19.54 18.15 21.07
CA LYS A 122 -19.81 19.04 19.94
C LYS A 122 -18.84 18.72 18.81
N ASP A 123 -19.37 18.45 17.63
CA ASP A 123 -18.60 18.02 16.46
C ASP A 123 -19.08 18.74 15.21
N LEU A 124 -18.15 19.41 14.51
CA LEU A 124 -18.45 20.20 13.32
C LEU A 124 -19.02 19.34 12.19
N GLY A 125 -18.54 18.10 12.01
CA GLY A 125 -19.08 17.20 11.01
C GLY A 125 -20.53 16.83 11.31
N TYR A 126 -20.92 16.76 12.58
CA TYR A 126 -22.30 16.49 12.96
C TYR A 126 -23.24 17.67 12.71
N GLU A 127 -22.75 18.89 12.87
CA GLU A 127 -23.50 20.10 12.54
C GLU A 127 -23.71 20.26 11.03
N LEU A 128 -22.71 19.87 10.23
CA LEU A 128 -22.74 20.04 8.78
C LEU A 128 -23.45 18.90 8.03
N ILE A 129 -23.36 17.66 8.53
CA ILE A 129 -23.84 16.46 7.84
C ILE A 129 -25.06 15.90 8.57
N GLN A 130 -26.17 15.78 7.85
CA GLN A 130 -27.41 15.18 8.32
C GLN A 130 -27.22 13.71 8.73
N LYS A 131 -27.94 13.31 9.78
CA LYS A 131 -27.90 11.94 10.27
C LYS A 131 -28.62 10.99 9.31
N ILE A 132 -28.03 9.83 9.06
CA ILE A 132 -28.68 8.70 8.39
C ILE A 132 -29.08 7.61 9.41
N PRO A 133 -30.02 6.72 9.07
CA PRO A 133 -30.41 5.62 9.94
C PRO A 133 -29.22 4.72 10.36
N ASP A 134 -29.24 4.24 11.60
CA ASP A 134 -28.16 3.41 12.17
C ASP A 134 -28.03 2.04 11.48
N ASP A 135 -29.12 1.57 10.87
CA ASP A 135 -29.25 0.32 10.11
C ASP A 135 -28.90 0.45 8.62
N ALA A 136 -28.43 1.63 8.17
CA ALA A 136 -28.02 1.86 6.80
C ALA A 136 -26.84 0.96 6.37
N TRP A 137 -27.15 -0.16 5.72
CA TRP A 137 -26.20 -1.20 5.29
C TRP A 137 -25.15 -0.69 4.28
N TYR A 138 -25.50 0.34 3.50
CA TYR A 138 -24.65 0.87 2.44
C TYR A 138 -23.48 1.74 2.94
N THR A 139 -23.42 2.03 4.24
CA THR A 139 -22.43 2.95 4.83
C THR A 139 -20.99 2.46 4.73
N ASP A 140 -20.78 1.15 4.65
CA ASP A 140 -19.46 0.52 4.54
C ASP A 140 -19.14 0.08 3.10
N VAL A 141 -20.03 0.31 2.14
CA VAL A 141 -19.85 -0.07 0.73
C VAL A 141 -18.59 0.55 0.10
N PRO A 142 -18.26 1.85 0.28
CA PRO A 142 -17.03 2.39 -0.30
C PRO A 142 -15.77 1.68 0.20
N MET A 143 -15.71 1.34 1.49
CA MET A 143 -14.61 0.56 2.06
C MET A 143 -14.49 -0.83 1.44
N TYR A 144 -15.59 -1.57 1.33
CA TYR A 144 -15.58 -2.90 0.71
C TYR A 144 -15.23 -2.82 -0.79
N PHE A 145 -15.76 -1.81 -1.48
CA PHE A 145 -15.46 -1.56 -2.89
C PHE A 145 -13.97 -1.29 -3.10
N VAL A 146 -13.35 -0.38 -2.34
CA VAL A 146 -11.91 -0.12 -2.41
C VAL A 146 -11.09 -1.38 -2.04
N SER A 147 -11.53 -2.13 -1.03
CA SER A 147 -10.87 -3.39 -0.62
C SER A 147 -10.93 -4.45 -1.70
N SER A 148 -11.99 -4.47 -2.53
CA SER A 148 -12.08 -5.39 -3.67
C SER A 148 -10.99 -5.14 -4.71
N PHE A 149 -10.50 -3.91 -4.89
CA PHE A 149 -9.36 -3.63 -5.78
C PHE A 149 -8.05 -4.21 -5.25
N LEU A 150 -7.87 -4.28 -3.93
CA LEU A 150 -6.71 -4.99 -3.34
C LEU A 150 -6.81 -6.50 -3.59
N PHE A 151 -8.02 -7.06 -3.54
CA PHE A 151 -8.24 -8.45 -3.93
C PHE A 151 -7.91 -8.66 -5.42
N LEU A 152 -8.38 -7.79 -6.32
CA LEU A 152 -8.05 -7.85 -7.75
C LEU A 152 -6.54 -7.72 -8.01
N LEU A 153 -5.86 -6.82 -7.30
CA LEU A 153 -4.41 -6.67 -7.34
C LEU A 153 -3.70 -7.98 -6.93
N SER A 154 -4.21 -8.66 -5.91
CA SER A 154 -3.67 -9.94 -5.40
C SER A 154 -3.90 -11.09 -6.40
N ILE A 155 -5.09 -11.19 -6.98
CA ILE A 155 -5.38 -12.19 -8.02
C ILE A 155 -4.52 -11.96 -9.28
N THR A 156 -4.36 -10.70 -9.69
CA THR A 156 -3.54 -10.35 -10.86
C THR A 156 -2.06 -10.67 -10.65
N THR A 157 -1.56 -10.61 -9.42
CA THR A 157 -0.17 -10.99 -9.10
C THR A 157 0.02 -12.51 -9.00
N LEU A 158 -0.99 -13.27 -8.58
CA LEU A 158 -0.94 -14.73 -8.55
C LEU A 158 -0.96 -15.37 -9.94
N PHE A 159 -1.84 -14.89 -10.82
CA PHE A 159 -2.10 -15.51 -12.12
C PHE A 159 -1.57 -14.71 -13.30
N GLY A 160 -1.11 -13.47 -13.08
CA GLY A 160 -0.61 -12.63 -14.15
C GLY A 160 0.70 -13.17 -14.69
N ASN A 161 0.77 -13.31 -16.02
CA ASN A 161 2.04 -13.58 -16.72
C ASN A 161 3.06 -12.52 -16.29
N GLY A 162 4.08 -12.95 -15.56
CA GLY A 162 5.15 -12.10 -15.05
C GLY A 162 6.39 -12.31 -15.90
N LYS A 163 6.99 -11.21 -16.36
CA LYS A 163 8.37 -11.23 -16.82
C LYS A 163 9.25 -11.22 -15.56
N LEU A 164 9.86 -12.35 -15.19
CA LEU A 164 11.01 -12.31 -14.29
C LEU A 164 12.20 -12.01 -15.17
N VAL A 165 12.78 -10.84 -15.00
CA VAL A 165 14.10 -10.59 -15.57
C VAL A 165 15.09 -10.84 -14.44
N GLN A 166 15.78 -11.98 -14.49
CA GLN A 166 16.96 -12.18 -13.66
C GLN A 166 18.07 -11.31 -14.25
N VAL A 167 18.46 -10.25 -13.54
CA VAL A 167 19.62 -9.45 -13.93
C VAL A 167 20.83 -9.95 -13.18
N TYR A 168 21.79 -10.50 -13.91
CA TYR A 168 23.18 -10.52 -13.49
C TYR A 168 23.72 -9.09 -13.59
N PRO A 169 24.31 -8.52 -12.52
CA PRO A 169 24.63 -7.10 -12.50
C PRO A 169 25.78 -6.76 -13.45
N ASN A 170 25.53 -5.89 -14.43
CA ASN A 170 26.54 -5.09 -15.11
C ASN A 170 26.49 -3.65 -14.52
N PRO A 171 27.59 -3.05 -14.04
CA PRO A 171 27.55 -1.85 -13.17
C PRO A 171 27.06 -0.55 -13.80
N SER A 172 26.88 -0.47 -15.12
CA SER A 172 26.94 0.85 -15.80
C SER A 172 25.60 1.46 -16.26
N SER A 173 24.47 0.75 -16.22
CA SER A 173 23.18 1.32 -16.66
C SER A 173 21.95 0.47 -16.30
N VAL A 174 21.88 -0.05 -15.06
CA VAL A 174 20.80 -0.96 -14.66
C VAL A 174 19.47 -0.22 -14.46
N LYS A 175 18.65 -0.12 -15.51
CA LYS A 175 17.20 -0.09 -15.31
C LYS A 175 16.83 -1.44 -14.70
N VAL A 176 16.64 -1.47 -13.37
CA VAL A 176 16.19 -2.67 -12.67
C VAL A 176 14.86 -3.08 -13.30
N PRO A 177 14.78 -4.25 -13.94
CA PRO A 177 13.57 -4.68 -14.59
C PRO A 177 12.47 -4.87 -13.55
N LEU A 178 11.27 -4.45 -13.95
CA LEU A 178 10.13 -4.33 -13.07
C LEU A 178 9.52 -5.72 -12.79
N VAL A 179 10.11 -6.46 -11.86
CA VAL A 179 9.58 -7.76 -11.43
C VAL A 179 8.26 -7.53 -10.70
N LYS A 180 7.20 -8.23 -11.14
CA LYS A 180 5.90 -8.18 -10.45
C LYS A 180 6.06 -8.66 -9.00
N PRO A 181 5.65 -7.85 -8.00
CA PRO A 181 5.78 -8.21 -6.59
C PRO A 181 5.02 -9.49 -6.28
N TYR A 182 5.52 -10.30 -5.35
CA TYR A 182 4.86 -11.50 -4.87
C TYR A 182 3.64 -11.15 -4.01
N THR A 183 2.54 -11.84 -4.28
CA THR A 183 1.25 -11.67 -3.61
C THR A 183 1.40 -11.88 -2.11
N VAL A 184 2.15 -12.91 -1.72
CA VAL A 184 2.38 -13.25 -0.32
C VAL A 184 3.11 -12.11 0.40
N ASN A 185 4.14 -11.52 -0.20
CA ASN A 185 4.83 -10.37 0.39
C ASN A 185 3.92 -9.15 0.52
N MET A 186 3.07 -8.89 -0.48
CA MET A 186 2.08 -7.81 -0.45
C MET A 186 1.05 -8.01 0.67
N LEU A 187 0.51 -9.22 0.80
CA LEU A 187 -0.46 -9.55 1.86
C LEU A 187 0.17 -9.50 3.25
N TYR A 188 1.41 -9.99 3.40
CA TYR A 188 2.12 -9.90 4.67
C TYR A 188 2.37 -8.44 5.06
N ARG A 189 2.73 -7.59 4.09
CA ARG A 189 2.90 -6.15 4.30
C ARG A 189 1.58 -5.49 4.71
N TYR A 190 0.48 -5.82 4.05
CA TYR A 190 -0.85 -5.35 4.39
C TYR A 190 -1.26 -5.75 5.82
N LEU A 191 -1.11 -7.03 6.17
CA LEU A 191 -1.44 -7.55 7.50
C LEU A 191 -0.58 -6.91 8.59
N GLY A 192 0.73 -6.80 8.39
CA GLY A 192 1.60 -6.17 9.39
C GLY A 192 1.31 -4.68 9.58
N MET A 193 0.95 -3.97 8.50
CA MET A 193 0.45 -2.60 8.60
C MET A 193 -0.84 -2.54 9.45
N LEU A 194 -1.83 -3.40 9.17
CA LEU A 194 -3.04 -3.47 10.00
C LEU A 194 -2.72 -3.79 11.46
N CYS A 195 -1.81 -4.72 11.74
CA CYS A 195 -1.41 -5.07 13.10
C CYS A 195 -0.91 -3.82 13.84
N VAL A 196 0.09 -3.12 13.28
CA VAL A 196 0.66 -1.92 13.92
C VAL A 196 -0.38 -0.82 14.07
N GLY A 197 -1.21 -0.58 13.05
CA GLY A 197 -2.27 0.43 13.10
C GLY A 197 -3.30 0.13 14.19
N HIS A 198 -3.77 -1.11 14.30
CA HIS A 198 -4.71 -1.50 15.34
C HIS A 198 -4.08 -1.51 16.74
N THR A 199 -2.78 -1.80 16.86
CA THR A 199 -2.04 -1.64 18.13
C THR A 199 -2.01 -0.18 18.58
N LEU A 200 -1.67 0.76 17.68
CA LEU A 200 -1.67 2.18 18.01
C LEU A 200 -3.07 2.67 18.40
N ARG A 201 -4.09 2.20 17.67
CA ARG A 201 -5.49 2.49 17.98
C ARG A 201 -5.87 1.99 19.39
N PHE A 202 -5.45 0.78 19.75
CA PHE A 202 -5.66 0.24 21.09
C PHE A 202 -5.10 1.17 22.16
N PHE A 203 -3.87 1.64 21.99
CA PHE A 203 -3.28 2.58 22.94
C PHE A 203 -4.04 3.91 23.02
N THR A 204 -4.64 4.40 21.93
CA THR A 204 -5.40 5.66 22.00
C THR A 204 -6.67 5.53 22.83
N TYR A 205 -7.50 4.51 22.58
CA TYR A 205 -8.77 4.40 23.32
C TYR A 205 -8.61 3.76 24.70
N VAL A 206 -7.58 2.96 24.97
CA VAL A 206 -7.36 2.44 26.34
C VAL A 206 -6.87 3.54 27.29
N VAL A 207 -6.16 4.54 26.77
CA VAL A 207 -5.68 5.68 27.55
C VAL A 207 -6.79 6.70 27.74
N THR A 208 -7.55 7.00 26.68
CA THR A 208 -8.60 8.02 26.69
C THR A 208 -9.88 7.51 26.04
N ASN A 209 -10.97 7.45 26.80
CA ASN A 209 -12.30 7.08 26.30
C ASN A 209 -13.20 8.31 26.18
N PRO A 210 -13.45 8.84 24.97
CA PRO A 210 -14.47 9.86 24.78
C PRO A 210 -15.89 9.25 24.88
N PRO A 211 -16.93 10.08 25.12
CA PRO A 211 -18.31 9.61 25.14
C PRO A 211 -18.73 9.11 23.76
N GLY A 212 -19.64 8.13 23.75
CA GLY A 212 -20.07 7.42 22.54
C GLY A 212 -20.66 8.37 21.50
N SER A 213 -20.29 8.21 20.24
CA SER A 213 -20.85 9.06 19.17
C SER A 213 -22.22 8.59 18.70
N ALA A 214 -22.49 7.29 18.69
CA ALA A 214 -23.73 6.70 18.17
C ALA A 214 -24.89 6.86 19.16
N ASP A 215 -26.13 6.88 18.67
CA ASP A 215 -27.31 7.13 19.51
C ASP A 215 -27.51 6.05 20.57
N HIS A 216 -27.26 4.77 20.24
CA HIS A 216 -27.36 3.66 21.19
C HIS A 216 -26.31 3.68 22.31
N CYS A 217 -25.34 4.60 22.26
CA CYS A 217 -24.32 4.82 23.28
C CYS A 217 -24.67 5.97 24.24
N MET A 218 -25.72 6.71 23.94
CA MET A 218 -26.15 7.86 24.72
C MET A 218 -26.97 7.41 25.93
N PRO A 219 -26.91 8.13 27.06
CA PRO A 219 -27.83 7.90 28.17
C PRO A 219 -29.25 8.25 27.70
N ASP A 220 -30.17 7.28 27.72
CA ASP A 220 -31.57 7.51 27.39
C ASP A 220 -32.28 8.17 28.60
N PRO A 221 -32.87 9.37 28.45
CA PRO A 221 -33.61 10.03 29.52
C PRO A 221 -34.93 9.31 29.90
N PHE A 222 -35.46 8.43 29.05
CA PHE A 222 -36.71 7.68 29.28
C PHE A 222 -36.47 6.19 29.58
N HIS A 223 -35.33 5.62 29.19
CA HIS A 223 -34.88 4.30 29.64
C HIS A 223 -33.74 4.43 30.64
N ASN A 224 -34.16 4.48 31.90
CA ASN A 224 -33.37 4.35 33.13
C ASN A 224 -32.03 3.61 32.93
N ASN A 225 -30.94 4.35 32.71
CA ASN A 225 -29.55 3.85 32.72
C ASN A 225 -29.33 2.46 32.10
N THR A 226 -30.00 2.13 30.99
CA THR A 226 -29.64 0.91 30.27
C THR A 226 -28.31 1.17 29.59
N LEU A 227 -27.23 0.82 30.30
CA LEU A 227 -25.93 0.48 29.70
C LEU A 227 -26.22 -0.25 28.38
N PRO A 228 -25.49 0.05 27.28
CA PRO A 228 -25.81 -0.59 26.02
C PRO A 228 -25.82 -2.09 26.28
N ILE A 229 -26.93 -2.76 25.93
CA ILE A 229 -27.41 -4.06 26.46
C ILE A 229 -26.34 -5.18 26.47
N HIS A 230 -25.23 -4.95 25.78
CA HIS A 230 -24.13 -5.87 25.55
C HIS A 230 -22.78 -5.43 26.17
N LYS A 231 -22.72 -4.43 27.06
CA LYS A 231 -21.46 -4.07 27.74
C LYS A 231 -20.91 -5.26 28.52
N PRO A 232 -19.64 -5.63 28.32
CA PRO A 232 -19.00 -6.68 29.11
C PRO A 232 -19.06 -6.36 30.61
N LYS A 233 -19.45 -7.33 31.43
CA LYS A 233 -19.54 -7.15 32.90
C LYS A 233 -18.24 -7.47 33.62
N ASP A 234 -17.51 -8.46 33.11
CA ASP A 234 -16.31 -9.00 33.72
C ASP A 234 -15.17 -9.14 32.70
N LEU A 235 -13.92 -9.22 33.18
CA LEU A 235 -12.76 -9.46 32.32
C LEU A 235 -12.88 -10.80 31.57
N TYR A 236 -13.53 -11.80 32.14
CA TYR A 236 -13.82 -13.05 31.42
C TYR A 236 -14.63 -12.80 30.15
N GLU A 237 -15.65 -11.92 30.21
CA GLU A 237 -16.43 -11.57 29.03
C GLU A 237 -15.59 -10.80 28.01
N VAL A 238 -14.59 -10.01 28.45
CA VAL A 238 -13.67 -9.31 27.54
C VAL A 238 -12.88 -10.28 26.68
N PHE A 239 -12.35 -11.36 27.27
CA PHE A 239 -11.51 -12.33 26.56
C PHE A 239 -12.29 -13.43 25.82
N PHE A 240 -13.51 -13.76 26.26
CA PHE A 240 -14.24 -14.94 25.78
C PHE A 240 -15.64 -14.67 25.23
N LYS A 241 -16.28 -13.52 25.50
CA LYS A 241 -17.64 -13.21 25.00
C LYS A 241 -17.59 -12.61 23.59
N ARG A 242 -18.41 -13.20 22.73
CA ARG A 242 -18.37 -13.01 21.28
C ARG A 242 -19.11 -11.72 20.85
N LEU A 243 -18.44 -10.57 20.89
CA LEU A 243 -18.93 -9.33 20.24
C LEU A 243 -18.60 -9.27 18.73
N MET A 244 -18.32 -10.42 18.09
CA MET A 244 -17.99 -10.50 16.66
C MET A 244 -19.18 -10.18 15.75
N LEU A 245 -20.43 -10.35 16.20
CA LEU A 245 -21.60 -10.33 15.32
C LEU A 245 -22.24 -8.95 15.11
N LYS A 246 -21.94 -7.92 15.92
CA LYS A 246 -22.39 -6.55 15.66
C LYS A 246 -21.27 -5.55 15.93
N PRO A 247 -20.37 -5.34 14.96
CA PRO A 247 -19.36 -4.28 15.05
C PRO A 247 -19.97 -2.90 15.32
N SER A 248 -21.24 -2.70 14.94
CA SER A 248 -22.00 -1.45 15.10
C SER A 248 -22.53 -1.17 16.50
N SER A 249 -22.36 -2.07 17.49
CA SER A 249 -22.89 -1.88 18.86
C SER A 249 -21.82 -1.64 19.92
N ASN A 250 -20.61 -1.22 19.52
CA ASN A 250 -19.54 -0.89 20.45
C ASN A 250 -19.45 0.63 20.65
N CYS A 251 -19.43 1.07 21.90
CA CYS A 251 -19.50 2.47 22.29
C CYS A 251 -18.18 3.09 22.76
N GLY A 252 -17.10 2.31 22.90
CA GLY A 252 -15.82 2.77 23.47
C GLY A 252 -14.63 2.81 22.49
N ASP A 253 -14.79 2.31 21.26
CA ASP A 253 -13.72 2.22 20.26
C ASP A 253 -13.60 3.52 19.43
N LEU A 254 -13.37 4.62 20.12
CA LEU A 254 -13.34 5.98 19.57
C LEU A 254 -11.92 6.57 19.75
N MET A 255 -11.49 7.42 18.83
CA MET A 255 -10.08 7.79 18.54
C MET A 255 -9.37 6.83 17.56
N PHE A 256 -8.83 7.44 16.49
CA PHE A 256 -8.21 6.80 15.32
C PHE A 256 -9.11 5.75 14.64
N SER A 257 -9.93 6.16 13.66
CA SER A 257 -10.92 5.27 13.05
C SER A 257 -10.30 4.07 12.29
N GLY A 258 -10.74 2.86 12.64
CA GLY A 258 -10.36 1.64 11.93
C GLY A 258 -10.94 1.54 10.53
N HIS A 259 -12.10 2.15 10.26
CA HIS A 259 -12.65 2.23 8.90
C HIS A 259 -11.71 3.03 8.00
N MET A 260 -11.15 4.13 8.53
CA MET A 260 -10.15 4.93 7.80
C MET A 260 -8.86 4.13 7.57
N LEU A 261 -8.38 3.40 8.58
CA LEU A 261 -7.24 2.50 8.42
C LEU A 261 -7.49 1.45 7.33
N GLN A 262 -8.67 0.82 7.33
CA GLN A 262 -9.06 -0.25 6.41
C GLN A 262 -9.29 0.23 4.98
N ILE A 263 -9.83 1.43 4.76
CA ILE A 263 -10.03 1.96 3.39
C ILE A 263 -8.76 2.60 2.83
N MET A 264 -7.97 3.30 3.64
CA MET A 264 -6.77 3.99 3.16
C MET A 264 -5.61 3.04 2.88
N THR A 265 -5.45 1.97 3.68
CA THR A 265 -4.34 1.02 3.47
C THR A 265 -4.37 0.37 2.08
N PRO A 266 -5.52 -0.13 1.56
CA PRO A 266 -5.65 -0.58 0.18
C PRO A 266 -5.32 0.50 -0.86
N VAL A 267 -5.74 1.76 -0.67
CA VAL A 267 -5.40 2.86 -1.59
C VAL A 267 -3.87 3.04 -1.67
N LEU A 268 -3.19 2.98 -0.52
CA LEU A 268 -1.73 3.10 -0.46
C LEU A 268 -1.01 1.88 -1.06
N MET A 269 -1.55 0.68 -0.85
CA MET A 269 -1.08 -0.55 -1.51
C MET A 269 -1.20 -0.45 -3.03
N ILE A 270 -2.36 0.00 -3.52
CA ILE A 270 -2.61 0.18 -4.96
C ILE A 270 -1.70 1.27 -5.50
N ASN A 271 -1.50 2.37 -4.79
CA ASN A 271 -0.57 3.41 -5.23
C ASN A 271 0.88 2.90 -5.32
N LYS A 272 1.31 2.04 -4.39
CA LYS A 272 2.67 1.46 -4.38
C LYS A 272 2.89 0.39 -5.46
N TYR A 273 1.92 -0.49 -5.66
CA TYR A 273 2.10 -1.70 -6.48
C TYR A 273 1.31 -1.69 -7.80
N GLY A 274 0.30 -0.85 -7.93
CA GLY A 274 -0.66 -0.87 -9.04
C GLY A 274 -0.01 -0.69 -10.41
N GLU A 275 0.88 0.29 -10.56
CA GLU A 275 1.59 0.55 -11.83
C GLU A 275 2.41 -0.68 -12.28
N THR A 276 3.12 -1.31 -11.34
CA THR A 276 3.92 -2.52 -11.61
C THR A 276 3.07 -3.74 -11.93
N VAL A 277 1.97 -3.94 -11.21
CA VAL A 277 1.15 -5.15 -11.32
C VAL A 277 0.28 -5.12 -12.58
N PHE A 278 -0.44 -4.02 -12.81
CA PHE A 278 -1.37 -3.89 -13.92
C PHE A 278 -0.69 -3.50 -15.23
N GLN A 279 0.56 -3.01 -15.17
CA GLN A 279 1.36 -2.66 -16.35
C GLN A 279 0.65 -1.70 -17.33
N TYR A 280 -0.30 -0.89 -16.83
CA TYR A 280 -0.97 0.13 -17.63
C TYR A 280 -0.14 1.40 -17.77
N ARG A 281 -0.59 2.33 -18.62
CA ARG A 281 0.02 3.67 -18.70
C ARG A 281 -0.14 4.40 -17.38
N ARG A 282 0.91 5.12 -16.95
CA ARG A 282 0.93 5.94 -15.73
C ARG A 282 -0.27 6.86 -15.53
N ILE A 283 -0.87 7.36 -16.61
CA ILE A 283 -2.08 8.20 -16.50
C ILE A 283 -3.28 7.43 -15.93
N PHE A 284 -3.47 6.16 -16.32
CA PHE A 284 -4.51 5.32 -15.74
C PHE A 284 -4.25 5.01 -14.26
N HIS A 285 -2.97 4.87 -13.87
CA HIS A 285 -2.57 4.75 -12.45
C HIS A 285 -3.11 5.92 -11.63
N ILE A 286 -2.79 7.12 -12.11
CA ILE A 286 -3.10 8.36 -11.41
C ILE A 286 -4.62 8.52 -11.31
N LEU A 287 -5.34 8.27 -12.39
CA LEU A 287 -6.81 8.33 -12.40
C LEU A 287 -7.43 7.31 -11.44
N LEU A 288 -6.92 6.08 -11.38
CA LEU A 288 -7.39 5.06 -10.45
C LEU A 288 -7.15 5.50 -9.00
N VAL A 289 -5.94 5.97 -8.67
CA VAL A 289 -5.61 6.41 -7.30
C VAL A 289 -6.47 7.62 -6.89
N ILE A 290 -6.73 8.57 -7.81
CA ILE A 290 -7.63 9.70 -7.57
C ILE A 290 -9.06 9.19 -7.29
N PHE A 291 -9.58 8.30 -8.14
CA PHE A 291 -10.92 7.73 -7.98
C PHE A 291 -11.08 7.01 -6.64
N LEU A 292 -10.11 6.16 -6.26
CA LEU A 292 -10.14 5.47 -4.97
C LEU A 292 -9.99 6.45 -3.80
N SER A 293 -9.25 7.55 -3.96
CA SER A 293 -9.16 8.61 -2.95
C SER A 293 -10.49 9.35 -2.77
N ILE A 294 -11.26 9.53 -3.85
CA ILE A 294 -12.64 10.08 -3.76
C ILE A 294 -13.53 9.12 -2.95
N MET A 295 -13.38 7.79 -3.11
CA MET A 295 -14.12 6.82 -2.29
C MET A 295 -13.80 6.95 -0.80
N VAL A 296 -12.58 7.34 -0.43
CA VAL A 296 -12.22 7.66 0.97
C VAL A 296 -13.04 8.85 1.48
N LEU A 297 -13.20 9.91 0.67
CA LEU A 297 -14.02 11.07 1.05
C LEU A 297 -15.50 10.71 1.21
N VAL A 298 -16.02 9.83 0.34
CA VAL A 298 -17.38 9.29 0.46
C VAL A 298 -17.52 8.48 1.74
N GLN A 299 -16.52 7.65 2.09
CA GLN A 299 -16.52 6.90 3.34
C GLN A 299 -16.53 7.81 4.57
N ILE A 300 -15.73 8.88 4.57
CA ILE A 300 -15.74 9.91 5.64
C ILE A 300 -17.15 10.46 5.83
N LYS A 301 -17.81 10.86 4.73
CA LYS A 301 -19.18 11.39 4.78
C LYS A 301 -20.14 10.37 5.42
N PHE A 302 -20.07 9.09 5.04
CA PHE A 302 -20.96 8.06 5.62
C PHE A 302 -20.67 7.79 7.09
N ILE A 303 -19.39 7.76 7.50
CA ILE A 303 -19.03 7.55 8.91
C ILE A 303 -19.59 8.69 9.79
N ILE A 304 -19.45 9.94 9.34
CA ILE A 304 -19.99 11.10 10.06
C ILE A 304 -21.52 11.07 10.06
N ALA A 305 -22.16 10.77 8.92
CA ALA A 305 -23.61 10.71 8.82
C ALA A 305 -24.23 9.63 9.73
N LYS A 306 -23.58 8.46 9.85
CA LYS A 306 -24.00 7.36 10.73
C LYS A 306 -23.71 7.64 12.22
N ARG A 307 -22.95 8.70 12.52
CA ARG A 307 -22.46 9.02 13.87
C ARG A 307 -21.63 7.89 14.48
N SER A 308 -20.91 7.11 13.66
CA SER A 308 -20.06 6.01 14.15
C SER A 308 -18.73 6.49 14.74
N HIS A 309 -18.25 7.67 14.34
CA HIS A 309 -17.02 8.29 14.81
C HIS A 309 -17.13 9.80 14.79
N TYR A 310 -16.36 10.47 15.65
CA TYR A 310 -16.19 11.91 15.60
C TYR A 310 -15.32 12.33 14.41
N THR A 311 -15.47 13.57 13.96
CA THR A 311 -14.66 14.14 12.87
C THR A 311 -13.16 14.12 13.24
N SER A 312 -12.82 14.31 14.52
CA SER A 312 -11.44 14.19 15.01
C SER A 312 -10.83 12.81 14.74
N ASP A 313 -11.59 11.73 14.94
CA ASP A 313 -11.13 10.36 14.70
C ASP A 313 -10.76 10.14 13.22
N LEU A 314 -11.51 10.78 12.33
CA LEU A 314 -11.32 10.69 10.88
C LEU A 314 -10.12 11.52 10.42
N VAL A 315 -9.96 12.73 10.96
CA VAL A 315 -8.79 13.57 10.70
C VAL A 315 -7.52 12.86 11.15
N VAL A 316 -7.52 12.26 12.35
CA VAL A 316 -6.40 11.44 12.85
C VAL A 316 -6.13 10.27 11.91
N GLY A 317 -7.17 9.54 11.51
CA GLY A 317 -7.03 8.45 10.54
C GLY A 317 -6.42 8.88 9.21
N CYS A 318 -6.81 10.06 8.69
CA CYS A 318 -6.35 10.60 7.42
C CYS A 318 -4.86 10.93 7.38
N TYR A 319 -4.27 11.47 8.46
CA TYR A 319 -2.84 11.78 8.47
C TYR A 319 -1.99 10.65 9.04
N LEU A 320 -2.52 9.88 10.00
CA LEU A 320 -1.74 8.85 10.69
C LEU A 320 -1.54 7.62 9.80
N THR A 321 -2.57 7.20 9.05
CA THR A 321 -2.48 6.03 8.16
C THR A 321 -1.37 6.18 7.09
N PRO A 322 -1.29 7.26 6.30
CA PRO A 322 -0.21 7.42 5.32
C PRO A 322 1.17 7.62 5.96
N LEU A 323 1.24 8.30 7.12
CA LEU A 323 2.49 8.44 7.87
C LEU A 323 3.00 7.07 8.35
N LEU A 324 2.10 6.26 8.90
CA LEU A 324 2.39 4.92 9.37
C LEU A 324 2.77 4.00 8.22
N TRP A 325 2.08 4.10 7.08
CA TRP A 325 2.45 3.38 5.86
C TRP A 325 3.87 3.72 5.39
N TYR A 326 4.22 5.02 5.38
CA TYR A 326 5.56 5.46 5.04
C TYR A 326 6.61 4.88 5.99
N PHE A 327 6.38 5.00 7.30
CA PHE A 327 7.28 4.44 8.32
C PHE A 327 7.40 2.92 8.20
N TYR A 328 6.28 2.22 8.06
CA TYR A 328 6.26 0.77 7.93
C TYR A 328 7.01 0.30 6.68
N CYS A 329 6.86 0.99 5.55
CA CYS A 329 7.53 0.62 4.32
C CYS A 329 9.04 0.93 4.31
N ASN A 330 9.47 1.98 5.00
CA ASN A 330 10.86 2.46 4.92
C ASN A 330 11.72 2.05 6.13
N GLU A 331 11.10 1.77 7.27
CA GLU A 331 11.81 1.45 8.51
C GLU A 331 11.56 0.02 8.98
N ILE A 332 10.31 -0.44 9.00
CA ILE A 332 9.98 -1.77 9.55
C ILE A 332 10.18 -2.88 8.51
N HIS A 333 9.61 -2.72 7.31
CA HIS A 333 9.58 -3.74 6.27
C HIS A 333 10.17 -3.19 4.96
N LYS A 334 11.48 -2.97 4.95
CA LYS A 334 12.22 -2.34 3.84
C LYS A 334 12.26 -3.22 2.60
N THR A 335 12.53 -4.50 2.77
CA THR A 335 12.79 -5.45 1.69
C THR A 335 11.78 -6.59 1.71
N ASP A 336 11.22 -6.91 0.55
CA ASP A 336 10.38 -8.09 0.37
C ASP A 336 11.25 -9.35 0.35
N ARG A 337 10.70 -10.51 0.74
CA ARG A 337 11.44 -11.78 0.78
C ARG A 337 11.55 -12.39 -0.62
N ASP A 338 12.74 -12.85 -0.98
CA ASP A 338 12.99 -13.55 -2.24
C ASP A 338 12.81 -15.07 -2.06
N PRO A 339 11.89 -15.73 -2.78
CA PRO A 339 11.72 -17.18 -2.72
C PRO A 339 12.91 -17.96 -3.26
N THR A 340 13.76 -17.37 -4.09
CA THR A 340 14.94 -18.06 -4.67
C THR A 340 16.07 -18.23 -3.66
N LEU A 341 16.05 -17.46 -2.57
CA LEU A 341 17.04 -17.50 -1.48
C LEU A 341 16.58 -18.35 -0.29
N SER A 342 15.35 -18.90 -0.34
CA SER A 342 14.83 -19.83 0.66
C SER A 342 15.66 -21.13 0.62
N LYS A 343 16.42 -21.40 1.69
CA LYS A 343 17.10 -22.70 1.85
C LYS A 343 16.03 -23.79 1.93
N GLY A 344 16.13 -24.76 1.01
CA GLY A 344 15.20 -25.88 0.83
C GLY A 344 14.97 -26.69 2.09
#